data_AF-A0A345QRY1-F1
#
_entry.id   AF-A0A345QRY1-F1
#
_cell.length_a   1.000
_cell.length_b   1.000
_cell.length_c   1.000
_cell.angle_alpha   90.00
_cell.angle_beta   90.00
_cell.angle_gamma   90.00
#
_symmetry.space_group_name_H-M   'P 1'
#
loop_
_entity.id
_entity.type
_entity.pdbx_description
1 polymer ?
#
loop_
_entity_poly.entity_id
_entity_poly.type
_entity_poly.pdbx_seq_one_letter_code
_entity_poly.pdbx_strand_id
1 'polypeptide(L)'
;MTNDSPKPASLFSDILQSFISLPKWVKFWLMFILGPVNMASIFFLGEPGSGFVVFLVVAGMLLSLAPVPFERGLSKATAIGHVVPWTLLVAYILFARPEGSGSYQTYLTVLAVVNAISLAFDYVDSLKWLKGDRAVARPKG
;
A
#
# COMPACT_ATOMS: atom_id res chain seq x y z
N MET A 1 -20.54 40.53 -15.57
CA MET A 1 -19.60 39.44 -15.91
C MET A 1 -18.89 39.04 -14.63
N THR A 2 -19.39 38.02 -13.92
CA THR A 2 -18.71 37.51 -12.73
C THR A 2 -17.47 36.73 -13.19
N ASN A 3 -16.30 37.14 -12.71
CA ASN A 3 -15.06 36.40 -12.88
C ASN A 3 -15.12 35.19 -11.94
N ASP A 4 -15.91 34.18 -12.32
CA ASP A 4 -15.92 32.90 -11.62
C ASP A 4 -14.70 32.09 -12.08
N SER A 5 -13.53 32.51 -11.58
CA SER A 5 -12.33 31.66 -11.63
C SER A 5 -12.72 30.28 -11.10
N PRO A 6 -12.46 29.18 -11.84
CA PRO A 6 -12.87 27.85 -11.40
C PRO A 6 -12.31 27.58 -10.00
N LYS A 7 -13.20 27.20 -9.08
CA LYS A 7 -12.84 26.91 -7.70
C LYS A 7 -11.77 25.81 -7.70
N PRO A 8 -10.62 26.00 -7.04
CA PRO A 8 -9.58 24.98 -7.02
C PRO A 8 -10.15 23.69 -6.45
N ALA A 9 -9.91 22.57 -7.13
CA ALA A 9 -10.41 21.27 -6.70
C ALA A 9 -9.96 20.97 -5.26
N SER A 10 -10.84 20.35 -4.46
CA SER A 10 -10.49 19.97 -3.09
C SER A 10 -9.41 18.89 -3.09
N LEU A 11 -8.59 18.85 -2.04
CA LEU A 11 -7.54 17.82 -1.89
C LEU A 11 -8.12 16.41 -2.02
N PHE A 12 -9.28 16.19 -1.42
CA PHE A 12 -10.01 14.93 -1.52
C PHE A 12 -10.39 14.58 -2.96
N SER A 13 -10.90 15.56 -3.73
CA SER A 13 -11.25 15.36 -5.13
C SER A 13 -10.03 14.96 -5.98
N ASP A 14 -8.88 15.60 -5.75
CA ASP A 14 -7.65 15.29 -6.49
C ASP A 14 -7.14 13.89 -6.19
N ILE A 15 -7.11 13.50 -4.91
CA ILE A 15 -6.70 12.15 -4.50
C ILE A 15 -7.65 11.10 -5.07
N LEU A 16 -8.97 11.34 -4.98
CA LEU A 16 -9.97 10.43 -5.51
C LEU A 16 -9.85 10.29 -7.02
N GLN A 17 -9.66 11.39 -7.75
CA GLN A 17 -9.47 11.37 -9.20
C GLN A 17 -8.17 10.65 -9.58
N SER A 18 -7.10 10.86 -8.82
CA SER A 18 -5.83 10.14 -8.98
C SER A 18 -6.02 8.63 -8.79
N PHE A 19 -6.71 8.22 -7.73
CA PHE A 19 -7.04 6.81 -7.49
C PHE A 19 -7.87 6.20 -8.62
N ILE A 20 -8.92 6.88 -9.07
CA ILE A 20 -9.80 6.37 -10.14
C ILE A 20 -9.06 6.28 -11.48
N SER A 21 -8.03 7.11 -11.71
CA SER A 21 -7.20 7.08 -12.92
C SER A 21 -6.29 5.86 -13.03
N LEU A 22 -6.06 5.13 -11.93
CA LEU A 22 -5.27 3.91 -11.95
C LEU A 22 -5.90 2.83 -12.85
N PRO A 23 -5.06 1.93 -13.43
CA PRO A 23 -5.57 0.79 -14.18
C PRO A 23 -6.59 -0.02 -13.36
N LYS A 24 -7.64 -0.52 -14.01
CA LYS A 24 -8.73 -1.26 -13.34
C LYS A 24 -8.22 -2.42 -12.48
N TRP A 25 -7.24 -3.17 -13.00
CA TRP A 25 -6.66 -4.31 -12.28
C TRP A 25 -5.88 -3.87 -11.02
N VAL A 26 -5.19 -2.72 -11.04
CA VAL A 26 -4.48 -2.17 -9.87
C VAL A 26 -5.48 -1.79 -8.79
N LYS A 27 -6.56 -1.09 -9.17
CA LYS A 27 -7.62 -0.72 -8.22
C LYS A 27 -8.26 -1.95 -7.58
N PHE A 28 -8.51 -2.99 -8.40
CA PHE A 28 -9.04 -4.25 -7.90
C PHE A 28 -8.07 -4.91 -6.90
N TRP A 29 -6.78 -5.01 -7.27
CA TRP A 29 -5.74 -5.56 -6.42
C TRP A 29 -5.66 -4.84 -5.07
N LEU A 30 -5.60 -3.50 -5.08
CA LEU A 30 -5.51 -2.70 -3.86
C LEU A 30 -6.74 -2.87 -2.96
N MET A 31 -7.94 -2.78 -3.52
CA MET A 31 -9.19 -2.71 -2.75
C MET A 31 -9.70 -4.07 -2.27
N PHE A 32 -9.49 -5.12 -3.05
CA PHE A 32 -10.11 -6.43 -2.79
C PHE A 32 -9.11 -7.52 -2.41
N ILE A 33 -7.81 -7.29 -2.58
CA ILE A 33 -6.77 -8.27 -2.24
C ILE A 33 -5.81 -7.66 -1.22
N LEU A 34 -4.97 -6.71 -1.62
CA LEU A 34 -3.88 -6.20 -0.79
C LEU A 34 -4.39 -5.56 0.51
N GLY A 35 -5.36 -4.64 0.41
CA GLY A 35 -5.94 -3.96 1.57
C GLY A 35 -6.61 -4.95 2.54
N PRO A 36 -7.61 -5.73 2.10
CA PRO A 36 -8.29 -6.69 2.96
C PRO A 36 -7.37 -7.74 3.59
N VAL A 37 -6.41 -8.30 2.83
CA VAL A 37 -5.47 -9.31 3.35
C VAL A 37 -4.57 -8.70 4.42
N ASN A 38 -4.03 -7.50 4.22
CA ASN A 38 -3.25 -6.82 5.25
C ASN A 38 -4.11 -6.50 6.49
N MET A 39 -5.30 -5.93 6.29
CA MET A 39 -6.20 -5.58 7.40
C MET A 39 -6.69 -6.80 8.20
N ALA A 40 -6.73 -7.98 7.57
CA ALA A 40 -7.10 -9.21 8.25
C ALA A 40 -6.11 -9.60 9.37
N SER A 41 -4.90 -9.02 9.42
CA SER A 41 -3.93 -9.24 10.51
C SER A 41 -4.51 -8.95 11.88
N ILE A 42 -5.44 -7.98 11.96
CA ILE A 42 -6.06 -7.54 13.21
C ILE A 42 -6.89 -8.67 13.85
N PHE A 43 -7.50 -9.55 13.04
CA PHE A 43 -8.29 -10.68 13.55
C PHE A 43 -7.44 -11.78 14.20
N PHE A 44 -6.12 -11.75 13.99
CA PHE A 44 -5.17 -12.71 14.58
C PHE A 44 -4.38 -12.11 15.75
N LEU A 45 -4.76 -10.93 16.25
CA LEU A 45 -4.21 -10.41 17.50
C LEU A 45 -4.40 -11.42 18.64
N GLY A 46 -3.32 -11.75 19.33
CA GLY A 46 -3.28 -12.78 20.38
C GLY A 46 -2.56 -14.07 19.96
N GLU A 47 -2.43 -14.33 18.66
CA GLU A 47 -1.54 -15.37 18.15
C GLU A 47 -0.06 -14.99 18.39
N PRO A 48 0.85 -15.96 18.54
CA PRO A 48 2.27 -15.68 18.72
C PRO A 48 2.85 -14.84 17.56
N GLY A 49 3.59 -13.79 17.90
CA GLY A 49 4.21 -12.89 16.91
C GLY A 49 3.25 -11.97 16.15
N SER A 50 1.92 -12.11 16.31
CA SER A 50 0.96 -11.34 15.52
C SER A 50 0.98 -9.84 15.81
N GLY A 51 1.38 -9.45 17.02
CA GLY A 51 1.60 -8.04 17.36
C GLY A 51 2.65 -7.37 16.46
N PHE A 52 3.74 -8.08 16.15
CA PHE A 52 4.78 -7.56 15.25
C PHE A 52 4.31 -7.55 13.78
N VAL A 53 3.55 -8.58 13.37
CA VAL A 53 2.88 -8.61 12.05
C VAL A 53 1.98 -7.39 11.87
N VAL A 54 1.07 -7.15 12.81
CA VAL A 54 0.14 -6.00 12.78
C VAL A 54 0.91 -4.68 12.77
N PHE A 55 1.96 -4.56 13.60
CA PHE A 55 2.81 -3.38 13.61
C PHE A 55 3.42 -3.10 12.24
N LEU A 56 4.03 -4.10 11.60
CA LEU A 56 4.66 -3.93 10.28
C LEU A 56 3.64 -3.58 9.20
N VAL A 57 2.46 -4.22 9.21
CA VAL A 57 1.35 -3.92 8.31
C VAL A 57 0.90 -2.46 8.48
N VAL A 58 0.60 -2.03 9.69
CA VAL A 58 0.14 -0.66 9.95
C VAL A 58 1.23 0.35 9.60
N ALA A 59 2.49 0.07 9.97
CA ALA A 59 3.62 0.95 9.69
C ALA A 59 3.77 1.20 8.18
N GLY A 60 3.78 0.17 7.34
CA GLY A 60 3.88 0.42 5.90
C GLY A 60 2.60 0.97 5.28
N MET A 61 1.40 0.72 5.81
CA MET A 61 0.21 1.41 5.30
C MET A 61 0.32 2.92 5.54
N LEU A 62 0.72 3.32 6.75
CA LEU A 62 0.88 4.72 7.13
C LEU A 62 1.99 5.40 6.33
N LEU A 63 3.17 4.79 6.26
CA LEU A 63 4.32 5.35 5.55
C LEU A 63 4.05 5.51 4.04
N SER A 64 3.24 4.62 3.46
CA SER A 64 2.92 4.66 2.03
C SER A 64 1.88 5.70 1.68
N LEU A 65 0.93 5.93 2.59
CA LEU A 65 -0.08 6.97 2.41
C LEU A 65 0.44 8.36 2.79
N ALA A 66 1.57 8.46 3.52
CA ALA A 66 2.14 9.74 3.95
C ALA A 66 2.43 10.73 2.81
N PRO A 67 2.97 10.34 1.63
CA PRO A 67 3.22 11.27 0.52
C PRO A 67 1.95 11.77 -0.19
N VAL A 68 0.86 11.00 -0.15
CA VAL A 68 -0.37 11.24 -0.92
C VAL A 68 -0.98 12.63 -0.72
N PRO A 69 -1.14 13.16 0.51
CA PRO A 69 -1.66 14.52 0.70
C PRO A 69 -0.72 15.61 0.17
N PHE A 70 0.59 15.40 0.20
CA PHE A 70 1.58 16.37 -0.29
C PHE A 70 1.62 16.41 -1.82
N GLU A 71 1.48 15.24 -2.46
CA GLU A 71 1.49 15.11 -3.92
C GLU A 71 0.10 15.22 -4.55
N ARG A 72 -0.94 15.34 -3.71
CA ARG A 72 -2.36 15.42 -4.08
C ARG A 72 -2.80 14.24 -4.98
N GLY A 73 -2.29 13.04 -4.70
CA GLY A 73 -2.56 11.85 -5.49
C GLY A 73 -1.59 10.71 -5.24
N LEU A 74 -1.79 9.59 -5.94
CA LEU A 74 -0.89 8.44 -5.86
C LEU A 74 0.25 8.59 -6.86
N SER A 75 1.48 8.50 -6.39
CA SER A 75 2.69 8.52 -7.20
C SER A 75 3.59 7.33 -6.84
N LYS A 76 4.75 7.26 -7.49
CA LYS A 76 5.78 6.28 -7.14
C LYS A 76 6.41 6.52 -5.76
N ALA A 77 6.26 7.70 -5.17
CA ALA A 77 6.68 7.97 -3.80
C ALA A 77 5.91 7.10 -2.80
N THR A 78 4.64 6.79 -3.09
CA THR A 78 3.82 5.88 -2.30
C THR A 78 4.48 4.49 -2.18
N ALA A 79 5.20 4.04 -3.21
CA ALA A 79 5.88 2.75 -3.20
C ALA A 79 7.02 2.66 -2.15
N ILE A 80 7.71 3.78 -1.90
CA ILE A 80 8.87 3.82 -1.00
C ILE A 80 8.44 3.58 0.45
N GLY A 81 7.25 4.04 0.83
CA GLY A 81 6.74 3.95 2.19
C GLY A 81 6.53 2.50 2.67
N HIS A 82 6.11 1.59 1.79
CA HIS A 82 5.84 0.19 2.15
C HIS A 82 7.00 -0.76 1.84
N VAL A 83 8.00 -0.37 1.03
CA VAL A 83 9.13 -1.26 0.70
C VAL A 83 9.80 -1.79 1.96
N VAL A 84 10.19 -0.91 2.88
CA VAL A 84 10.89 -1.34 4.10
C VAL A 84 10.00 -2.20 4.99
N PRO A 85 8.79 -1.76 5.40
CA PRO A 85 7.95 -2.56 6.28
C PRO A 85 7.50 -3.89 5.66
N TRP A 86 7.20 -3.93 4.35
CA TRP A 86 6.76 -5.17 3.72
C TRP A 86 7.92 -6.15 3.55
N THR A 87 9.13 -5.65 3.26
CA THR A 87 10.32 -6.50 3.20
C THR A 87 10.57 -7.16 4.55
N LEU A 88 10.48 -6.38 5.64
CA LEU A 88 10.60 -6.91 6.99
C LEU A 88 9.47 -7.88 7.33
N LEU A 89 8.24 -7.60 6.90
CA LEU A 89 7.09 -8.47 7.14
C LEU A 89 7.26 -9.82 6.47
N VAL A 90 7.58 -9.83 5.17
CA VAL A 90 7.80 -11.07 4.40
C VAL A 90 9.00 -11.83 4.97
N ALA A 91 10.10 -11.14 5.27
CA ALA A 91 11.26 -11.77 5.90
C ALA A 91 10.92 -12.38 7.27
N TYR A 92 10.19 -11.67 8.11
CA TYR A 92 9.76 -12.16 9.42
C TYR A 92 8.94 -13.44 9.29
N ILE A 93 7.96 -13.47 8.37
CA ILE A 93 7.13 -14.66 8.15
C ILE A 93 7.96 -15.84 7.64
N LEU A 94 8.87 -15.62 6.69
CA LEU A 94 9.64 -16.70 6.06
C LEU A 94 10.75 -17.24 6.95
N PHE A 95 11.42 -16.39 7.73
CA PHE A 95 12.60 -16.78 8.51
C PHE A 95 12.30 -17.01 9.99
N ALA A 96 11.50 -16.14 10.62
CA ALA A 96 11.14 -16.32 12.03
C ALA A 96 10.03 -17.36 12.20
N ARG A 97 9.19 -17.57 11.17
CA ARG A 97 8.13 -18.58 11.11
C ARG A 97 7.32 -18.65 12.42
N PRO A 98 6.64 -17.54 12.80
CA PRO A 98 5.89 -17.51 14.06
C PRO A 98 4.86 -18.62 14.09
N GLU A 99 4.83 -19.38 15.18
CA GLU A 99 3.87 -20.46 15.40
C GLU A 99 2.49 -19.91 15.75
N GLY A 100 1.45 -20.76 15.65
CA GLY A 100 0.09 -20.41 16.03
C GLY A 100 -0.92 -21.38 15.44
N SER A 101 -2.20 -21.02 15.47
CA SER A 101 -3.27 -21.86 14.94
C SER A 101 -3.12 -22.15 13.44
N GLY A 102 -3.73 -23.24 12.96
CA GLY A 102 -3.69 -23.60 11.53
C GLY A 102 -4.29 -22.53 10.61
N SER A 103 -5.31 -21.81 11.07
CA SER A 103 -5.88 -20.67 10.34
C SER A 103 -4.90 -19.50 10.28
N TYR A 104 -4.18 -19.22 11.37
CA TYR A 104 -3.13 -18.20 11.39
C TYR A 104 -1.98 -18.55 10.45
N GLN A 105 -1.51 -19.80 10.42
CA GLN A 105 -0.46 -20.24 9.49
C GLN A 105 -0.89 -20.10 8.02
N THR A 106 -2.13 -20.47 7.72
CA THR A 106 -2.72 -20.28 6.38
C THR A 106 -2.75 -18.80 6.02
N TYR A 107 -3.19 -17.95 6.96
CA TYR A 107 -3.23 -16.51 6.80
C TYR A 107 -1.83 -15.92 6.56
N LEU A 108 -0.81 -16.29 7.35
CA LEU A 108 0.56 -15.81 7.16
C LEU A 108 1.13 -16.18 5.79
N THR A 109 0.78 -17.37 5.29
CA THR A 109 1.18 -17.80 3.93
C THR A 109 0.54 -16.89 2.87
N VAL A 110 -0.77 -16.63 2.97
CA VAL A 110 -1.48 -15.72 2.06
C VAL A 110 -0.90 -14.30 2.17
N LEU A 111 -0.68 -13.80 3.38
CA LEU A 111 -0.11 -12.48 3.65
C LEU A 111 1.29 -12.34 3.03
N ALA A 112 2.14 -13.36 3.18
CA ALA A 112 3.49 -13.36 2.60
C ALA A 112 3.44 -13.35 1.07
N VAL A 113 2.60 -14.19 0.44
CA VAL A 113 2.47 -14.24 -1.03
C VAL A 113 1.95 -12.91 -1.58
N VAL A 114 0.88 -12.36 -1.00
CA VAL A 114 0.29 -11.10 -1.45
C VAL A 114 1.27 -9.94 -1.31
N ASN A 115 1.96 -9.83 -0.17
CA ASN A 115 2.94 -8.76 0.02
C ASN A 115 4.22 -8.97 -0.80
N ALA A 116 4.64 -10.20 -1.08
CA ALA A 116 5.77 -10.47 -1.98
C ALA A 116 5.46 -10.04 -3.43
N ILE A 117 4.24 -10.31 -3.92
CA ILE A 117 3.79 -9.83 -5.23
C ILE A 117 3.76 -8.31 -5.27
N SER A 118 3.20 -7.65 -4.26
CA SER A 118 3.20 -6.19 -4.17
C SER A 118 4.63 -5.63 -4.14
N LEU A 119 5.51 -6.18 -3.30
CA LEU A 119 6.92 -5.77 -3.20
C LEU A 119 7.65 -5.80 -4.54
N ALA A 120 7.37 -6.79 -5.38
CA ALA A 120 7.98 -6.85 -6.72
C ALA A 120 7.63 -5.62 -7.56
N PHE A 121 6.38 -5.16 -7.52
CA PHE A 121 5.98 -3.90 -8.17
C PHE A 121 6.59 -2.69 -7.46
N ASP A 122 6.65 -2.72 -6.14
CA ASP A 122 7.11 -1.60 -5.32
C ASP A 122 8.59 -1.31 -5.49
N TYR A 123 9.42 -2.35 -5.63
CA TYR A 123 10.84 -2.18 -5.96
C TYR A 123 11.01 -1.52 -7.34
N VAL A 124 10.25 -1.97 -8.34
CA VAL A 124 10.31 -1.39 -9.69
C VAL A 124 9.91 0.09 -9.67
N ASP A 125 8.83 0.44 -8.97
CA ASP A 125 8.37 1.83 -8.88
C ASP A 125 9.30 2.69 -8.01
N SER A 126 9.83 2.15 -6.92
CA SER A 126 10.84 2.83 -6.09
C SER A 126 12.11 3.12 -6.89
N LEU A 127 12.58 2.18 -7.72
CA LEU A 127 13.74 2.41 -8.60
C LEU A 127 13.46 3.51 -9.65
N LYS A 128 12.26 3.55 -10.23
CA LYS A 128 11.86 4.63 -11.15
C LYS A 128 11.83 5.98 -10.43
N TRP A 129 11.30 6.01 -9.20
CA TRP A 129 11.31 7.21 -8.38
C TRP A 129 12.75 7.63 -8.03
N LEU A 130 13.63 6.73 -7.63
CA LEU A 130 15.03 7.09 -7.38
C LEU A 130 15.73 7.66 -8.65
N LYS A 131 15.30 7.25 -9.84
CA LYS A 131 15.75 7.78 -11.13
C LYS A 131 15.08 9.10 -11.55
N GLY A 132 14.22 9.68 -10.72
CA GLY A 132 13.63 11.00 -10.93
C GLY A 132 12.18 11.00 -11.42
N ASP A 133 11.53 9.84 -11.60
CA ASP A 133 10.11 9.80 -11.95
C ASP A 133 9.25 10.24 -10.76
N ARG A 134 8.64 11.43 -10.87
CA ARG A 134 7.73 12.01 -9.86
C ARG A 134 6.28 12.06 -10.37
N ALA A 135 5.95 11.29 -11.41
CA ALA A 135 4.63 11.33 -12.01
C ALA A 135 3.54 10.88 -11.02
N VAL A 136 2.52 11.71 -10.88
CA VAL A 136 1.28 11.41 -10.15
C VAL A 136 0.28 10.79 -11.13
N ALA A 137 -0.46 9.77 -10.71
CA ALA A 137 -1.51 9.19 -11.54
C ALA A 137 -2.60 10.23 -11.84
N ARG A 138 -2.82 10.48 -13.13
CA ARG A 138 -3.80 11.45 -13.65
C ARG A 138 -4.62 10.82 -14.78
N PRO A 139 -5.86 11.30 -15.02
CA PRO A 139 -6.63 10.90 -16.19
C PRO A 139 -5.83 11.17 -17.47
N LYS A 140 -5.93 10.26 -18.45
CA LYS A 140 -5.46 10.57 -19.81
C LYS A 140 -6.44 11.59 -20.40
N GLY A 141 -5.90 12.74 -20.82
CA GLY A 141 -6.65 13.77 -21.54
C GLY A 141 -7.09 13.31 -22.92
#